data_AF-A0A9E0QQF0-F1
#
_entry.id   AF-A0A9E0QQF0-F1
#
_cell.length_a   1.000
_cell.length_b   1.000
_cell.length_c   1.000
_cell.angle_alpha   90.00
_cell.angle_beta   90.00
_cell.angle_gamma   90.00
#
_symmetry.space_group_name_H-M   'P 1'
#
loop_
_entity.id
_entity.type
_entity.pdbx_description
1 polymer ?
#
loop_
_entity_poly.entity_id
_entity_poly.type
_entity_poly.pdbx_seq_one_letter_code
_entity_poly.pdbx_strand_id
1 'polypeptide(L)'
;MPPARPPSALTAAALPEVVPGRRVTVAGLVLVRQRPGTARGVVFVTLEDETGTVNVVIWRKVFDRFRRAVIAGRMLRVTGRVERQSGVTHLVAEEIEDISSLLDLLADPETPLSPPEQTG
;
A
#
# COMPACT_ATOMS: atom_id res chain seq x y z
N MET A 1 7.17 7.14 -23.19
CA MET A 1 7.10 6.34 -21.96
C MET A 1 5.69 5.75 -21.91
N PRO A 2 5.49 4.42 -21.80
CA PRO A 2 4.15 3.85 -21.72
C PRO A 2 3.43 4.38 -20.47
N PRO A 3 2.10 4.60 -20.50
CA PRO A 3 1.37 5.08 -19.35
C PRO A 3 1.53 4.12 -18.18
N ALA A 4 1.73 4.66 -16.98
CA ALA A 4 1.92 3.86 -15.78
C ALA A 4 0.65 3.04 -15.51
N ARG A 5 0.73 1.72 -15.67
CA ARG A 5 -0.37 0.81 -15.33
C ARG A 5 -0.48 0.72 -13.81
N PRO A 6 -1.67 0.84 -13.19
CA PRO A 6 -1.81 0.64 -11.76
C PRO A 6 -1.24 -0.74 -11.39
N PRO A 7 -0.51 -0.85 -10.27
CA PRO A 7 0.13 -2.10 -9.90
C PRO A 7 -0.94 -3.18 -9.69
N SER A 8 -0.66 -4.42 -10.09
CA SER A 8 -1.51 -5.55 -9.73
C SER A 8 -1.54 -5.68 -8.20
N ALA A 9 -2.60 -5.16 -7.60
CA ALA A 9 -2.80 -5.08 -6.16
C ALA A 9 -4.20 -5.58 -5.82
N LEU A 10 -4.29 -6.30 -4.71
CA LEU A 10 -5.53 -6.69 -4.09
C LEU A 10 -6.21 -5.45 -3.50
N THR A 11 -7.52 -5.35 -3.67
CA THR A 11 -8.32 -4.29 -3.05
C THR A 11 -8.37 -4.46 -1.53
N ALA A 12 -8.52 -3.36 -0.80
CA ALA A 12 -8.65 -3.38 0.64
C ALA A 12 -9.81 -4.28 1.10
N ALA A 13 -10.96 -4.21 0.41
CA ALA A 13 -12.13 -5.04 0.72
C ALA A 13 -11.92 -6.55 0.52
N ALA A 14 -10.99 -6.96 -0.36
CA ALA A 14 -10.71 -8.37 -0.60
C ALA A 14 -9.67 -8.95 0.39
N LEU A 15 -8.90 -8.10 1.08
CA LEU A 15 -7.89 -8.55 2.05
C LEU A 15 -8.45 -9.45 3.17
N PRO A 16 -9.63 -9.18 3.77
CA PRO A 16 -10.23 -10.04 4.78
C PRO A 16 -10.59 -11.45 4.29
N GLU A 17 -10.75 -11.67 3.00
CA GLU A 17 -11.07 -12.99 2.42
C GLU A 17 -9.82 -13.83 2.16
N VAL A 18 -8.63 -13.23 2.27
CA VAL A 18 -7.37 -13.93 2.03
C VAL A 18 -7.00 -14.81 3.22
N VAL A 19 -6.66 -16.06 2.90
CA VAL A 19 -6.14 -17.03 3.88
C VAL A 19 -4.88 -16.47 4.56
N PRO A 20 -4.81 -16.42 5.90
CA PRO A 20 -3.62 -15.99 6.62
C PRO A 20 -2.35 -16.74 6.18
N GLY A 21 -1.22 -16.05 6.19
CA GLY A 21 0.08 -16.54 5.72
C GLY A 21 0.30 -16.37 4.20
N ARG A 22 -0.74 -16.08 3.41
CA ARG A 22 -0.58 -15.81 1.98
C ARG A 22 0.13 -14.50 1.74
N ARG A 23 1.05 -14.52 0.77
CA ARG A 23 1.72 -13.32 0.28
C ARG A 23 0.85 -12.62 -0.75
N VAL A 24 0.54 -11.35 -0.52
CA VAL A 24 -0.28 -10.50 -1.40
C VAL A 24 0.34 -9.12 -1.55
N THR A 25 -0.12 -8.37 -2.54
CA THR A 25 0.23 -6.96 -2.74
C THR A 25 -1.01 -6.12 -2.58
N VAL A 26 -0.92 -5.00 -1.87
CA VAL A 26 -1.95 -3.96 -1.79
C VAL A 26 -1.34 -2.64 -2.22
N ALA A 27 -2.16 -1.68 -2.64
CA ALA A 27 -1.72 -0.33 -2.93
C ALA A 27 -2.77 0.66 -2.46
N GLY A 28 -2.35 1.80 -1.93
CA GLY A 28 -3.29 2.80 -1.42
C GLY A 28 -2.62 4.08 -0.95
N LEU A 29 -3.46 5.09 -0.69
CA LEU A 29 -3.07 6.35 -0.07
C LEU A 29 -2.69 6.13 1.38
N VAL A 30 -1.63 6.79 1.85
CA VAL A 30 -1.24 6.70 3.25
C VAL A 30 -2.06 7.67 4.07
N LEU A 31 -2.95 7.14 4.92
CA LEU A 31 -3.76 7.95 5.83
C LEU A 31 -3.02 8.27 7.13
N VAL A 32 -2.51 7.24 7.79
CA VAL A 32 -1.98 7.35 9.16
C VAL A 32 -0.70 6.55 9.29
N ARG A 33 0.25 7.10 10.06
CA ARG A 33 1.47 6.42 10.51
C ARG A 33 1.52 6.47 12.01
N GLN A 34 1.65 5.32 12.65
CA GLN A 34 1.77 5.23 14.10
C GLN A 34 3.03 4.45 14.47
N ARG A 35 3.77 4.99 15.43
CA ARG A 35 4.92 4.31 16.04
C ARG A 35 4.74 4.32 17.55
N PRO A 36 4.06 3.33 18.13
CA PRO A 36 3.83 3.28 19.56
C PRO A 36 5.18 3.23 20.31
N GLY A 37 5.36 4.07 21.33
CA GLY A 37 6.61 4.14 22.09
C GLY A 37 6.99 2.83 22.80
N THR A 38 6.02 1.94 23.02
CA THR A 38 6.17 0.64 23.68
C THR A 38 6.39 -0.53 22.70
N ALA A 39 6.11 -0.36 21.41
CA ALA A 39 6.25 -1.40 20.41
C ALA A 39 7.69 -1.40 19.87
N ARG A 40 8.46 -2.46 20.16
CA ARG A 40 9.90 -2.64 19.85
C ARG A 40 10.26 -2.44 18.37
N GLY A 41 10.26 -1.20 17.88
CA GLY A 41 10.59 -0.85 16.51
C GLY A 41 9.54 -1.22 15.46
N VAL A 42 8.26 -1.31 15.82
CA VAL A 42 7.15 -1.48 14.86
C VAL A 42 6.61 -0.12 14.45
N VAL A 43 6.30 0.00 13.15
CA VAL A 43 5.51 1.09 12.58
C VAL A 43 4.23 0.49 12.00
N PHE A 44 3.10 1.13 12.29
CA PHE A 44 1.82 0.83 11.66
C PHE A 44 1.51 1.89 10.62
N VAL A 45 1.05 1.46 9.45
CA VAL A 45 0.62 2.35 8.38
C VAL A 45 -0.78 1.94 7.95
N THR A 46 -1.72 2.87 7.91
CA THR A 46 -3.04 2.63 7.33
C THR A 46 -3.04 3.13 5.89
N LEU A 47 -3.30 2.21 4.96
CA LEU A 47 -3.51 2.51 3.55
C LEU A 47 -5.01 2.55 3.25
N GLU A 48 -5.43 3.40 2.32
CA GLU A 48 -6.80 3.50 1.84
C GLU A 48 -6.85 3.40 0.31
N ASP A 49 -7.82 2.63 -0.17
CA ASP A 49 -8.32 2.68 -1.54
C ASP A 49 -9.84 2.93 -1.51
N GLU A 50 -10.49 3.02 -2.67
CA GLU A 50 -11.92 3.27 -2.77
C GLU A 50 -12.80 2.16 -2.16
N THR A 51 -12.23 0.99 -1.87
CA THR A 51 -12.92 -0.18 -1.31
C THR A 51 -12.78 -0.29 0.20
N GLY A 52 -11.86 0.45 0.81
CA GLY A 52 -11.68 0.48 2.26
C GLY A 52 -10.24 0.71 2.70
N THR A 53 -9.90 0.20 3.88
CA THR A 53 -8.58 0.42 4.49
C THR A 53 -7.81 -0.88 4.73
N VAL A 54 -6.48 -0.80 4.66
CA VAL A 54 -5.55 -1.87 4.99
C VAL A 54 -4.60 -1.40 6.07
N ASN A 55 -4.55 -2.13 7.18
CA ASN A 55 -3.55 -1.90 8.22
C ASN A 55 -2.28 -2.70 7.92
N VAL A 56 -1.19 -1.98 7.67
CA VAL A 56 0.12 -2.53 7.37
C VAL A 56 1.00 -2.49 8.62
N VAL A 57 1.60 -3.63 8.97
CA VAL A 57 2.57 -3.76 10.05
C VAL A 57 3.97 -3.81 9.47
N ILE A 58 4.82 -2.88 9.88
CA ILE A 58 6.19 -2.75 9.38
C ILE A 58 7.15 -2.95 10.55
N TRP A 59 7.84 -4.08 10.54
CA TRP A 59 8.87 -4.39 11.53
C TRP A 59 10.16 -3.61 11.26
N ARG A 60 10.95 -3.37 12.32
CA ARG A 60 12.18 -2.55 12.28
C ARG A 60 13.08 -2.85 11.08
N LYS A 61 13.35 -4.13 10.81
CA LYS A 61 14.22 -4.55 9.69
C LYS A 61 13.70 -4.08 8.33
N VAL A 62 12.39 -4.13 8.12
CA VAL A 62 11.73 -3.69 6.87
C VAL A 62 11.67 -2.17 6.84
N PHE A 63 11.33 -1.54 7.97
CA PHE A 63 11.35 -0.09 8.11
C PHE A 63 12.72 0.49 7.76
N ASP A 64 13.80 -0.05 8.32
CA ASP A 64 15.17 0.43 8.07
C ASP A 64 15.55 0.31 6.59
N ARG A 65 15.13 -0.79 5.92
CA ARG A 65 15.35 -1.01 4.48
C ARG A 65 14.57 -0.03 3.60
N PHE A 66 13.32 0.26 3.95
CA PHE A 66 12.41 1.08 3.14
C PHE A 66 12.11 2.44 3.78
N ARG A 67 13.03 2.96 4.60
CA ARG A 67 12.82 4.12 5.48
C ARG A 67 12.26 5.33 4.74
N ARG A 68 12.80 5.63 3.56
CA ARG A 68 12.35 6.77 2.74
C ARG A 68 10.89 6.63 2.32
N ALA A 69 10.51 5.48 1.76
CA ALA A 69 9.14 5.21 1.33
C ALA A 69 8.17 5.28 2.52
N VAL A 70 8.51 4.65 3.65
CA VAL A 70 7.64 4.65 4.82
C VAL A 70 7.44 6.04 5.41
N ILE A 71 8.48 6.88 5.46
CA ILE A 71 8.39 8.23 6.05
C ILE A 71 7.70 9.21 5.10
N ALA A 72 8.06 9.24 3.81
CA ALA A 72 7.67 10.31 2.90
C ALA A 72 6.59 9.94 1.88
N GLY A 73 6.36 8.64 1.61
CA GLY A 73 5.45 8.22 0.54
C GLY A 73 3.99 8.58 0.82
N ARG A 74 3.35 9.34 -0.07
CA ARG A 74 1.92 9.67 0.01
C ARG A 74 1.03 8.53 -0.48
N MET A 75 1.54 7.73 -1.41
CA MET A 75 0.90 6.51 -1.91
C MET A 75 1.92 5.39 -1.90
N LEU A 76 1.54 4.23 -1.36
CA LEU A 76 2.43 3.09 -1.22
C LEU A 76 1.85 1.85 -1.90
N ARG A 77 2.72 1.08 -2.53
CA ARG A 77 2.48 -0.32 -2.89
C ARG A 77 3.24 -1.18 -1.90
N VAL A 78 2.53 -2.06 -1.23
CA VAL A 78 3.09 -2.92 -0.18
C VAL A 78 2.84 -4.37 -0.53
N THR A 79 3.90 -5.15 -0.57
CA THR A 79 3.81 -6.61 -0.68
C THR A 79 4.21 -7.23 0.65
N GLY A 80 3.41 -8.17 1.13
CA GLY A 80 3.57 -8.74 2.45
C GLY A 80 2.70 -9.96 2.68
N ARG A 81 2.68 -10.45 3.92
CA ARG A 81 1.88 -11.61 4.33
C ARG A 81 0.66 -11.19 5.12
N VAL A 82 -0.47 -11.80 4.81
CA VAL A 82 -1.72 -11.59 5.55
C VAL A 82 -1.62 -12.23 6.92
N GLU A 83 -1.91 -11.48 7.97
CA GLU A 83 -2.07 -12.00 9.32
C GLU A 83 -3.43 -11.63 9.88
N ARG A 84 -3.97 -12.49 10.75
CA ARG A 84 -5.23 -12.26 11.46
C ARG A 84 -4.96 -12.34 12.95
N GLN A 85 -5.24 -11.26 13.67
CA GLN A 85 -5.10 -11.22 15.12
C GLN A 85 -6.34 -10.55 15.72
N SER A 86 -6.97 -11.20 16.69
CA SER A 86 -8.14 -10.66 17.41
C SER A 86 -9.27 -10.16 16.50
N GLY A 87 -9.52 -10.87 15.38
CA GLY A 87 -10.55 -10.51 14.40
C GLY A 87 -10.11 -9.49 13.34
N VAL A 88 -8.96 -8.83 13.49
CA VAL A 88 -8.49 -7.78 12.58
C VAL A 88 -7.44 -8.33 11.60
N THR A 89 -7.67 -8.11 10.30
CA THR A 89 -6.72 -8.45 9.23
C THR A 89 -5.65 -7.38 9.12
N HIS A 90 -4.40 -7.79 9.04
CA HIS A 90 -3.27 -6.91 8.78
C HIS A 90 -2.39 -7.49 7.66
N LEU A 91 -1.65 -6.63 6.99
CA LEU A 91 -0.59 -7.03 6.08
C LEU A 91 0.77 -6.77 6.75
N VAL A 92 1.52 -7.83 7.04
CA VAL A 92 2.90 -7.69 7.50
C VAL A 92 3.81 -7.44 6.31
N ALA A 93 4.39 -6.25 6.24
CA ALA A 93 5.16 -5.79 5.08
C ALA A 93 6.47 -6.56 4.93
N GLU A 94 6.79 -6.91 3.68
CA GLU A 94 8.08 -7.48 3.27
C GLU A 94 8.80 -6.56 2.27
N GLU A 95 8.03 -5.96 1.35
CA GLU A 95 8.49 -5.02 0.32
C GLU A 95 7.59 -3.79 0.29
N ILE A 96 8.18 -2.61 0.14
CA ILE A 96 7.47 -1.34 0.14
C ILE A 96 8.02 -0.47 -0.99
N GLU A 97 7.13 -0.02 -1.85
CA GLU A 97 7.43 0.87 -2.97
C GLU A 97 6.67 2.18 -2.79
N ASP A 98 7.39 3.29 -2.93
CA ASP A 98 6.79 4.62 -3.00
C ASP A 98 6.30 4.85 -4.43
N ILE A 99 4.97 4.90 -4.59
CA ILE A 99 4.30 5.14 -5.87
C ILE A 99 3.63 6.51 -5.90
N SER A 100 4.09 7.44 -5.06
CA SER A 100 3.53 8.79 -4.97
C SER A 100 3.60 9.57 -6.28
N SER A 101 4.51 9.22 -7.18
CA SER A 101 4.60 9.82 -8.52
C SER A 101 3.35 9.56 -9.37
N LEU A 102 2.54 8.52 -9.05
CA LEU A 102 1.26 8.30 -9.72
C LEU A 102 0.23 9.37 -9.34
N LEU A 103 0.32 9.93 -8.13
CA LEU A 103 -0.54 11.05 -7.73
C LEU A 103 -0.18 12.33 -8.48
N ASP A 104 1.09 12.50 -8.84
CA ASP A 104 1.54 13.69 -9.57
C ASP A 104 0.95 13.71 -11.00
N LEU A 105 0.64 12.55 -11.57
CA LEU A 105 -0.09 12.44 -12.85
C LEU A 105 -1.53 12.95 -12.77
N LEU A 106 -2.16 12.91 -11.58
CA LEU A 106 -3.50 13.47 -11.38
C LEU A 106 -3.48 14.99 -11.25
N ALA A 107 -2.33 15.56 -10.88
CA ALA A 107 -2.15 17.01 -10.72
C ALA A 107 -1.81 17.71 -12.04
N ASP A 108 -1.48 16.94 -13.09
CA ASP A 108 -1.21 17.47 -14.41
C ASP A 108 -2.53 17.56 -15.21
N PRO A 109 -3.06 18.77 -15.45
CA PRO A 109 -4.34 18.96 -16.15
C PRO A 109 -4.31 18.48 -17.60
N GLU A 110 -3.13 18.25 -18.17
CA GLU A 110 -2.93 17.78 -19.55
C GLU A 110 -2.76 16.25 -19.63
N THR A 111 -2.68 15.52 -18.52
CA THR A 111 -2.56 14.05 -18.54
C THR A 111 -3.93 13.41 -18.78
N PRO A 112 -4.16 12.69 -19.90
CA PRO A 112 -5.41 12.01 -20.14
C PRO A 112 -5.61 10.89 -19.12
N LEU A 113 -6.67 10.97 -18.31
CA LEU A 113 -7.02 9.94 -17.31
C LEU A 113 -7.66 8.69 -17.93
N SER A 114 -7.88 8.67 -19.24
CA SER A 114 -8.50 7.54 -19.95
C SER A 114 -7.43 6.62 -20.55
N PRO A 115 -7.57 5.28 -20.41
CA PRO A 115 -6.88 4.35 -21.31
C PRO A 115 -7.21 4.73 -22.75
N PRO A 116 -6.30 4.53 -23.73
CA PRO A 116 -6.69 4.64 -25.13
C PRO A 116 -7.88 3.69 -25.35
N GLU A 117 -9.00 4.25 -25.79
CA GLU A 117 -10.13 3.45 -26.25
C GLU A 117 -9.57 2.46 -27.28
N GLN A 118 -9.71 1.17 -26.99
CA GLN A 118 -9.45 0.15 -27.98
C GLN A 118 -10.59 0.25 -29.00
N THR A 119 -10.39 1.07 -30.03
CA THR A 119 -11.22 1.05 -31.23
C THR A 119 -10.99 -0.29 -31.93
N GLY A 120 -11.92 -1.21 -31.72
CA GLY A 120 -12.18 -2.33 -32.63
C GLY A 120 -13.26 -1.95 -33.62
#